data_AF-A0A932FMX8-F1
#
_entry.id   AF-A0A932FMX8-F1
#
_cell.length_a   1.000
_cell.length_b   1.000
_cell.length_c   1.000
_cell.angle_alpha   90.00
_cell.angle_beta   90.00
_cell.angle_gamma   90.00
#
_symmetry.space_group_name_H-M   'P 1'
#
loop_
_entity.id
_entity.type
_entity.pdbx_description
1 polymer ?
#
loop_
_entity_poly.entity_id
_entity_poly.type
_entity_poly.pdbx_seq_one_letter_code
_entity_poly.pdbx_strand_id
1 'polypeptide(L)'
;MSATVLIASPEHLPALKERDDLGETIAFADTDALRALDVITRQRPNVVALERVFAATSRGAALINRIRADPALTACEIRIVAHDSSYARLSPRRAGEAGPSAGAAAPALAVADAPSPAVAPLDQRGTRRAPRVDIVDGVQVQIDGNPASLVNLSIVGAQVISPTILKPNQRVRVTLADSTRPMRIRAAVAWASFEIPKGAPRYRAGIEFFDADPAAVMRFIEANKR
;
A
#
# COMPACT_ATOMS: atom_id res chain seq x y z
N MET A 1 -11.45 26.26 14.89
CA MET A 1 -12.17 25.36 13.96
C MET A 1 -11.11 24.53 13.26
N SER A 2 -11.14 23.21 13.39
CA SER A 2 -10.17 22.34 12.73
C SER A 2 -10.70 21.97 11.36
N ALA A 3 -10.03 22.43 10.31
CA ALA A 3 -10.44 22.13 8.95
C ALA A 3 -10.26 20.63 8.64
N THR A 4 -11.24 20.04 7.95
CA THR A 4 -11.21 18.67 7.47
C THR A 4 -10.34 18.59 6.22
N VAL A 5 -9.38 17.67 6.17
CA VAL A 5 -8.60 17.45 4.94
C VAL A 5 -9.32 16.44 4.07
N LEU A 6 -9.76 16.84 2.87
CA LEU A 6 -10.45 15.99 1.91
C LEU A 6 -9.48 15.58 0.78
N ILE A 7 -9.41 14.29 0.47
CA ILE A 7 -8.60 13.78 -0.64
C ILE A 7 -9.48 12.92 -1.54
N ALA A 8 -9.64 13.36 -2.79
CA ALA A 8 -10.48 12.70 -3.78
C ALA A 8 -9.92 12.90 -5.18
N SER A 9 -10.44 12.13 -6.13
CA SER A 9 -10.16 12.34 -7.56
C SER A 9 -10.63 13.74 -7.99
N PRO A 10 -9.92 14.44 -8.90
CA PRO A 10 -10.23 15.82 -9.29
C PRO A 10 -11.70 16.02 -9.74
N GLU A 11 -12.25 15.00 -10.38
CA GLU A 11 -13.63 14.94 -10.87
C GLU A 11 -14.68 14.84 -9.75
N HIS A 12 -14.31 14.30 -8.59
CA HIS A 12 -15.21 14.12 -7.44
C HIS A 12 -15.04 15.20 -6.36
N LEU A 13 -13.97 16.00 -6.43
CA LEU A 13 -13.69 17.07 -5.47
C LEU A 13 -14.81 18.12 -5.35
N PRO A 14 -15.40 18.66 -6.45
CA PRO A 14 -16.45 19.67 -6.33
C PRO A 14 -17.67 19.16 -5.56
N ALA A 15 -18.15 17.96 -5.91
CA ALA A 15 -19.32 17.35 -5.27
C ALA A 15 -19.09 16.94 -3.82
N LEU A 16 -17.85 16.61 -3.44
CA LEU A 16 -17.51 16.26 -2.05
C LEU A 16 -17.22 17.49 -1.19
N LYS A 17 -16.79 18.61 -1.78
CA LYS A 17 -16.65 19.90 -1.08
C LYS A 17 -17.98 20.52 -0.66
N GLU A 18 -19.03 20.29 -1.45
CA GLU A 18 -20.37 20.83 -1.20
C GLU A 18 -21.14 20.06 -0.11
N ARG A 19 -20.58 18.97 0.43
CA ARG A 19 -21.26 18.24 1.51
C ARG A 19 -21.07 18.94 2.85
N ASP A 20 -22.18 19.33 3.47
CA ASP A 20 -22.21 19.95 4.79
C ASP A 20 -21.70 19.04 5.93
N ASP A 21 -21.59 17.73 5.72
CA ASP A 21 -21.12 16.77 6.72
C ASP A 21 -19.61 16.80 6.97
N LEU A 22 -18.84 17.48 6.10
CA LEU A 22 -17.39 17.59 6.18
C LEU A 22 -16.90 18.94 6.77
N GLY A 23 -17.80 19.93 6.95
CA GLY A 23 -17.47 21.25 7.47
C GLY A 23 -16.48 22.03 6.61
N GLU A 24 -15.66 22.91 7.21
CA GLU A 24 -14.59 23.61 6.49
C GLU A 24 -13.56 22.61 5.94
N THR A 25 -13.50 22.47 4.61
CA THR A 25 -12.65 21.47 3.95
C THR A 25 -11.45 22.09 3.22
N ILE A 26 -10.28 21.51 3.45
CA ILE A 26 -9.08 21.73 2.63
C ILE A 26 -8.97 20.52 1.71
N ALA A 27 -9.28 20.70 0.43
CA ALA A 27 -9.35 19.59 -0.50
C ALA A 27 -8.11 19.48 -1.39
N PHE A 28 -7.63 18.25 -1.57
CA PHE A 28 -6.51 17.87 -2.42
C PHE A 28 -6.93 16.83 -3.44
N ALA A 29 -6.36 16.92 -4.64
CA ALA A 29 -6.49 15.85 -5.62
C ALA A 29 -5.75 14.60 -5.15
N ASP A 30 -6.18 13.43 -5.62
CA ASP A 30 -5.53 12.14 -5.38
C ASP A 30 -4.07 12.09 -5.89
N THR A 31 -3.73 12.91 -6.88
CA THR A 31 -2.38 13.15 -7.39
C THR A 31 -1.50 13.91 -6.40
N ASP A 32 -2.11 14.74 -5.54
CA ASP A 32 -1.43 15.60 -4.57
C ASP A 32 -1.41 15.01 -3.15
N ALA A 33 -1.65 13.70 -3.02
CA ALA A 33 -1.73 13.01 -1.73
C ALA A 33 -0.51 13.21 -0.82
N LEU A 34 0.69 13.42 -1.38
CA LEU A 34 1.90 13.74 -0.61
C LEU A 34 1.86 15.15 0.00
N ARG A 35 1.33 16.12 -0.74
CA ARG A 35 1.12 17.49 -0.25
C ARG A 35 0.03 17.51 0.81
N ALA A 36 -1.03 16.73 0.60
CA ALA A 36 -2.08 16.53 1.59
C ALA A 36 -1.51 15.95 2.90
N LEU A 37 -0.59 14.97 2.80
CA LEU A 37 0.07 14.40 3.97
C LEU A 37 0.92 15.44 4.75
N ASP A 38 1.71 16.27 4.07
CA ASP A 38 2.48 17.34 4.74
C ASP A 38 1.57 18.31 5.50
N VAL A 39 0.42 18.64 4.92
CA VAL A 39 -0.60 19.50 5.57
C VAL A 39 -1.24 18.79 6.76
N ILE A 40 -1.58 17.51 6.65
CA ILE A 40 -2.14 16.71 7.75
C ILE A 40 -1.15 16.64 8.92
N THR A 41 0.12 16.36 8.66
CA THR A 41 1.15 16.27 9.72
C THR A 41 1.39 17.61 10.42
N ARG A 42 1.30 18.74 9.69
CA ARG A 42 1.50 20.09 10.26
C ARG A 42 0.27 20.60 11.01
N GLN A 43 -0.92 20.47 10.41
CA GLN A 43 -2.14 21.06 10.95
C GLN A 43 -2.86 20.15 11.93
N ARG A 44 -2.55 18.84 11.93
CA ARG A 44 -3.17 17.82 12.79
C ARG A 44 -4.70 17.94 12.81
N PRO A 45 -5.35 17.83 11.63
CA PRO A 45 -6.79 17.97 11.54
C PRO A 45 -7.48 16.86 12.33
N ASN A 46 -8.63 17.15 12.92
CA ASN A 46 -9.40 16.13 13.64
C ASN A 46 -10.00 15.08 12.69
N VAL A 47 -10.23 15.44 11.43
CA VAL A 47 -10.85 14.57 10.43
C VAL A 47 -10.07 14.62 9.12
N VAL A 48 -9.79 13.45 8.55
CA VAL A 48 -9.27 13.26 7.20
C VAL A 48 -10.29 12.45 6.41
N ALA A 49 -10.90 13.08 5.41
CA ALA A 49 -11.88 12.46 4.52
C ALA A 49 -11.20 11.95 3.25
N LEU A 50 -11.43 10.69 2.92
CA LEU A 50 -10.90 10.02 1.73
C LEU A 50 -12.04 9.52 0.87
N GLU A 51 -12.00 9.81 -0.41
CA GLU A 51 -12.95 9.23 -1.36
C GLU A 51 -12.82 7.69 -1.38
N ARG A 52 -13.95 6.97 -1.45
CA ARG A 52 -13.99 5.51 -1.44
C ARG A 52 -13.16 4.87 -2.55
N VAL A 53 -13.23 5.39 -3.78
CA VAL A 53 -12.48 4.84 -4.92
C VAL A 53 -10.99 5.04 -4.69
N PHE A 54 -10.59 6.23 -4.25
CA PHE A 54 -9.20 6.52 -3.91
C PHE A 54 -8.68 5.68 -2.73
N ALA A 55 -9.46 5.55 -1.66
CA ALA A 55 -9.11 4.77 -0.47
C ALA A 55 -8.87 3.28 -0.79
N ALA A 56 -9.59 2.75 -1.79
CA ALA A 56 -9.41 1.38 -2.29
C ALA A 56 -8.14 1.21 -3.15
N THR A 57 -7.48 2.28 -3.58
CA THR A 57 -6.21 2.20 -4.30
C THR A 57 -5.05 1.90 -3.34
N SER A 58 -3.96 1.33 -3.88
CA SER A 58 -2.72 1.16 -3.11
C SER A 58 -2.16 2.48 -2.57
N ARG A 59 -2.41 3.61 -3.26
CA ARG A 59 -1.99 4.94 -2.80
C ARG A 59 -2.80 5.39 -1.58
N GLY A 60 -4.12 5.26 -1.65
CA GLY A 60 -5.01 5.57 -0.55
C GLY A 60 -4.72 4.72 0.69
N ALA A 61 -4.54 3.40 0.51
CA ALA A 61 -4.16 2.50 1.59
C ALA A 61 -2.81 2.87 2.24
N ALA A 62 -1.80 3.22 1.43
CA ALA A 62 -0.50 3.65 1.95
C ALA A 62 -0.60 4.97 2.75
N LEU A 63 -1.44 5.90 2.31
CA LEU A 63 -1.69 7.15 3.01
C LEU A 63 -2.38 6.90 4.37
N ILE A 64 -3.42 6.06 4.38
CA ILE A 64 -4.13 5.67 5.62
C ILE A 64 -3.16 5.04 6.62
N ASN A 65 -2.33 4.10 6.17
CA ASN A 65 -1.35 3.44 7.02
C ASN A 65 -0.32 4.42 7.58
N ARG A 66 0.10 5.41 6.80
CA ARG A 66 1.05 6.44 7.25
C ARG A 66 0.44 7.37 8.30
N ILE A 67 -0.82 7.78 8.13
CA ILE A 67 -1.54 8.59 9.12
C ILE A 67 -1.71 7.79 10.42
N ARG A 68 -2.11 6.52 10.34
CA ARG A 68 -2.27 5.65 11.52
C ARG A 68 -0.94 5.31 12.23
N ALA A 69 0.17 5.29 11.51
CA ALA A 69 1.49 5.01 12.06
C ALA A 69 2.13 6.23 12.74
N ASP A 70 1.59 7.43 12.56
CA ASP A 70 2.11 8.65 13.19
C ASP A 70 1.47 8.88 14.57
N PRO A 71 2.25 8.80 15.68
CA PRO A 71 1.73 9.02 17.02
C PRO A 71 1.13 10.42 17.21
N ALA A 72 1.57 11.41 16.44
CA ALA A 72 1.06 12.78 16.53
C ALA A 72 -0.33 12.95 15.93
N LEU A 73 -0.80 11.96 15.15
CA LEU A 73 -2.09 11.94 14.47
C LEU A 73 -3.06 10.91 15.09
N THR A 74 -2.78 10.42 16.31
CA THR A 74 -3.63 9.43 16.99
C THR A 74 -5.06 9.92 17.22
N ALA A 75 -5.26 11.23 17.36
CA ALA A 75 -6.57 11.85 17.51
C ALA A 75 -7.28 12.14 16.16
N CYS A 76 -6.62 11.87 15.03
CA CYS A 76 -7.19 12.11 13.70
C CYS A 76 -8.12 10.97 13.28
N GLU A 77 -9.39 11.30 13.05
CA GLU A 77 -10.39 10.38 12.52
C GLU A 77 -10.26 10.27 11.00
N ILE A 78 -10.16 9.06 10.47
CA ILE A 78 -10.15 8.81 9.02
C ILE A 78 -11.56 8.40 8.58
N ARG A 79 -12.20 9.22 7.74
CA ARG A 79 -13.53 8.95 7.18
C ARG A 79 -13.44 8.58 5.71
N ILE A 80 -14.08 7.48 5.31
CA ILE A 80 -14.18 7.09 3.90
C ILE A 80 -15.53 7.58 3.38
N VAL A 81 -15.51 8.45 2.37
CA VAL A 81 -16.70 9.07 1.80
C VAL A 81 -16.96 8.46 0.42
N ALA A 82 -18.14 7.87 0.24
CA ALA A 82 -18.58 7.42 -1.07
C ALA A 82 -19.12 8.60 -1.88
N HIS A 83 -18.75 8.67 -3.15
CA HIS A 83 -19.43 9.51 -4.13
C HIS A 83 -20.59 8.71 -4.72
N ASP A 84 -21.77 8.82 -4.10
CA ASP A 84 -23.01 8.26 -4.64
C ASP A 84 -23.48 9.12 -5.82
N SER A 85 -22.95 8.85 -7.01
CA SER A 85 -23.49 9.48 -8.23
C SER A 85 -23.71 8.54 -9.41
N SER A 86 -23.09 7.35 -9.48
CA SER A 86 -23.06 6.68 -10.81
C SER A 86 -22.79 5.17 -10.86
N TYR A 87 -22.90 4.41 -9.76
CA TYR A 87 -22.85 2.93 -9.84
C TYR A 87 -24.21 2.23 -9.68
N ALA A 88 -25.31 2.97 -9.54
CA ALA A 88 -26.66 2.41 -9.36
C ALA A 88 -27.39 2.03 -10.66
N ARG A 89 -26.78 2.16 -11.84
CA ARG A 89 -27.52 1.99 -13.11
C ARG A 89 -26.83 1.18 -14.20
N LEU A 90 -26.23 0.03 -13.87
CA LEU A 90 -26.02 -1.06 -14.85
C LEU A 90 -26.19 -2.42 -14.18
N SER A 91 -27.44 -2.83 -13.99
CA SER A 91 -27.82 -4.24 -14.05
C SER A 91 -28.91 -4.37 -15.10
N PRO A 92 -28.66 -4.99 -16.26
CA PRO A 92 -29.72 -5.43 -17.14
C PRO A 92 -30.52 -6.51 -16.40
N ARG A 93 -31.75 -6.12 -16.08
CA ARG A 93 -32.88 -6.95 -15.67
C ARG A 93 -32.94 -8.21 -16.55
N ARG A 94 -32.69 -9.40 -15.99
CA ARG A 94 -33.19 -10.65 -16.56
C ARG A 94 -34.60 -10.85 -16.01
N ALA A 95 -35.58 -10.74 -16.89
CA ALA A 95 -36.98 -10.99 -16.58
C ALA A 95 -37.28 -12.49 -16.55
N GLY A 96 -38.12 -12.87 -15.58
CA GLY A 96 -38.95 -14.09 -15.57
C GLY A 96 -38.41 -15.25 -14.72
N GLU A 97 -39.15 -15.91 -13.81
CA GLU A 97 -40.56 -15.86 -13.42
C GLU A 97 -40.74 -16.52 -12.03
N ALA A 98 -41.78 -16.06 -11.30
CA ALA A 98 -42.60 -16.72 -10.26
C ALA A 98 -42.01 -17.21 -8.90
N GLY A 99 -42.60 -16.69 -7.80
CA GLY A 99 -42.38 -17.08 -6.39
C GLY A 99 -43.18 -18.34 -5.94
N PRO A 100 -43.58 -18.52 -4.65
CA PRO A 100 -43.52 -17.59 -3.51
C PRO A 100 -43.04 -18.16 -2.14
N SER A 101 -42.88 -17.22 -1.20
CA SER A 101 -43.17 -17.27 0.25
C SER A 101 -42.34 -18.10 1.25
N ALA A 102 -41.73 -17.32 2.16
CA ALA A 102 -41.80 -17.37 3.62
C ALA A 102 -41.00 -18.45 4.39
N GLY A 103 -40.19 -17.96 5.34
CA GLY A 103 -39.69 -18.79 6.44
C GLY A 103 -38.36 -18.30 6.98
N ALA A 104 -38.41 -17.61 8.12
CA ALA A 104 -37.26 -17.16 8.89
C ALA A 104 -36.27 -18.29 9.22
N ALA A 105 -34.97 -18.00 9.16
CA ALA A 105 -33.94 -18.47 10.09
C ALA A 105 -32.60 -17.83 9.73
N ALA A 106 -31.90 -17.28 10.71
CA ALA A 106 -30.51 -16.88 10.58
C ALA A 106 -29.62 -18.07 10.18
N PRO A 107 -28.55 -17.82 9.40
CA PRO A 107 -27.25 -18.43 9.71
C PRO A 107 -26.16 -17.35 9.74
N ALA A 108 -25.32 -17.31 10.76
CA ALA A 108 -24.12 -18.14 10.89
C ALA A 108 -23.07 -17.82 9.81
N LEU A 109 -22.05 -17.07 10.27
CA LEU A 109 -20.64 -17.10 9.86
C LEU A 109 -20.32 -17.96 8.64
N ALA A 110 -20.18 -17.31 7.48
CA ALA A 110 -19.42 -17.84 6.37
C ALA A 110 -18.32 -16.83 6.03
N VAL A 111 -17.10 -17.18 6.43
CA VAL A 111 -15.85 -16.62 5.90
C VAL A 111 -15.82 -16.89 4.40
N ALA A 112 -16.29 -15.92 3.62
CA ALA A 112 -16.18 -15.92 2.18
C ALA A 112 -14.86 -15.25 1.78
N ASP A 113 -13.96 -16.10 1.31
CA ASP A 113 -12.81 -15.87 0.44
C ASP A 113 -12.78 -14.48 -0.21
N ALA A 114 -11.95 -13.60 0.33
CA ALA A 114 -11.65 -12.32 -0.30
C ALA A 114 -10.63 -12.58 -1.43
N PRO A 115 -10.95 -12.24 -2.69
CA PRO A 115 -10.01 -12.43 -3.78
C PRO A 115 -8.76 -11.59 -3.53
N SER A 116 -7.62 -12.28 -3.47
CA SER A 116 -6.29 -11.68 -3.41
C SER A 116 -6.17 -10.63 -4.53
N PRO A 117 -5.89 -9.34 -4.22
CA PRO A 117 -5.76 -8.34 -5.27
C PRO A 117 -4.54 -8.69 -6.11
N ALA A 118 -4.79 -8.95 -7.40
CA ALA A 118 -3.77 -9.18 -8.41
C ALA A 118 -2.71 -8.07 -8.34
N VAL A 119 -1.44 -8.49 -8.37
CA VAL A 119 -0.27 -7.61 -8.39
C VAL A 119 -0.30 -6.79 -9.68
N ALA A 120 -0.85 -5.58 -9.61
CA ALA A 120 -0.77 -4.62 -10.70
C ALA A 120 0.68 -4.10 -10.82
N PRO A 121 1.21 -3.89 -12.05
CA PRO A 121 2.52 -3.29 -12.26
C PRO A 121 2.55 -1.88 -11.66
N LEU A 122 3.30 -1.72 -10.57
CA LEU A 122 3.25 -0.58 -9.68
C LEU A 122 4.09 0.60 -10.23
N ASP A 123 4.01 0.97 -11.52
CA ASP A 123 5.02 1.86 -12.13
C ASP A 123 4.53 3.00 -13.03
N GLN A 124 3.27 3.45 -12.91
CA GLN A 124 2.80 4.60 -13.73
C GLN A 124 2.26 5.80 -12.95
N ARG A 125 2.19 5.76 -11.62
CA ARG A 125 1.49 6.82 -10.86
C ARG A 125 2.21 7.37 -9.62
N GLY A 126 3.55 7.50 -9.63
CA GLY A 126 4.25 8.39 -8.68
C GLY A 126 4.14 8.10 -7.18
N THR A 127 3.79 6.87 -6.77
CA THR A 127 3.73 6.46 -5.34
C THR A 127 5.05 5.91 -4.80
N ARG A 128 6.06 5.80 -5.65
CA ARG A 128 7.37 5.26 -5.29
C ARG A 128 8.34 6.40 -4.98
N ARG A 129 8.99 6.34 -3.81
CA ARG A 129 10.06 7.27 -3.41
C ARG A 129 11.34 7.13 -4.26
N ALA A 130 11.48 6.01 -4.97
CA ALA A 130 12.60 5.75 -5.88
C ALA A 130 12.21 4.75 -6.98
N PRO A 131 12.82 4.83 -8.18
CA PRO A 131 12.68 3.81 -9.20
C PRO A 131 13.21 2.46 -8.70
N ARG A 132 12.50 1.37 -9.02
CA ARG A 132 12.98 0.00 -8.77
C ARG A 132 13.58 -0.53 -10.05
N VAL A 133 14.76 -1.11 -9.92
CA VAL A 133 15.48 -1.77 -10.99
C VAL A 133 15.32 -3.27 -10.78
N ASP A 134 14.86 -3.94 -11.82
CA ASP A 134 14.78 -5.39 -11.83
C ASP A 134 16.20 -5.96 -11.87
N ILE A 135 16.44 -6.92 -11.01
CA ILE A 135 17.76 -7.53 -10.83
C ILE A 135 17.80 -8.86 -11.59
N VAL A 136 18.97 -9.22 -12.11
CA VAL A 136 19.19 -10.50 -12.79
C VAL A 136 18.77 -11.66 -11.89
N ASP A 137 18.04 -12.62 -12.46
CA ASP A 137 17.58 -13.80 -11.75
C ASP A 137 18.78 -14.57 -11.16
N GLY A 138 18.71 -14.90 -9.87
CA GLY A 138 19.76 -15.67 -9.17
C GLY A 138 20.60 -14.86 -8.17
N VAL A 139 20.45 -13.54 -8.10
CA VAL A 139 21.10 -12.74 -7.06
C VAL A 139 20.52 -13.07 -5.69
N GLN A 140 21.38 -13.51 -4.77
CA GLN A 140 21.01 -13.81 -3.39
C GLN A 140 21.49 -12.73 -2.44
N VAL A 141 20.65 -12.43 -1.46
CA VAL A 141 20.92 -11.52 -0.35
C VAL A 141 20.69 -12.25 0.96
N GLN A 142 21.32 -11.82 2.05
CA GLN A 142 21.06 -12.40 3.36
C GLN A 142 20.16 -11.49 4.19
N ILE A 143 19.11 -12.05 4.77
CA ILE A 143 18.20 -11.37 5.70
C ILE A 143 18.38 -12.03 7.07
N ASP A 144 18.94 -11.29 8.02
CA ASP A 144 19.33 -11.82 9.34
C ASP A 144 20.23 -13.06 9.26
N GLY A 145 21.03 -13.16 8.19
CA GLY A 145 21.90 -14.31 7.91
C GLY A 145 21.25 -15.44 7.10
N ASN A 146 19.93 -15.40 6.88
CA ASN A 146 19.23 -16.37 6.04
C ASN A 146 19.27 -15.96 4.57
N PRO A 147 19.55 -16.88 3.63
CA PRO A 147 19.54 -16.56 2.21
C PRO A 147 18.12 -16.24 1.71
N ALA A 148 18.01 -15.23 0.87
CA ALA A 148 16.80 -14.83 0.17
C ALA A 148 17.14 -14.39 -1.26
N SER A 149 16.24 -14.66 -2.21
CA SER A 149 16.41 -14.23 -3.59
C SER A 149 15.97 -12.78 -3.75
N LEU A 150 16.79 -11.97 -4.41
CA LEU A 150 16.46 -10.59 -4.74
C LEU A 150 15.63 -10.55 -6.03
N VAL A 151 14.51 -9.82 -6.01
CA VAL A 151 13.61 -9.68 -7.16
C VAL A 151 13.83 -8.33 -7.84
N ASN A 152 13.73 -7.26 -7.05
CA ASN A 152 14.03 -5.91 -7.51
C ASN A 152 14.67 -5.12 -6.37
N LEU A 153 15.40 -4.08 -6.75
CA LEU A 153 16.14 -3.23 -5.83
C LEU A 153 15.92 -1.76 -6.17
N SER A 154 15.89 -0.93 -5.14
CA SER A 154 15.86 0.53 -5.24
C SER A 154 16.78 1.13 -4.19
N ILE A 155 17.07 2.42 -4.31
CA ILE A 155 17.90 3.14 -3.33
C ILE A 155 17.28 3.17 -1.91
N VAL A 156 15.96 2.99 -1.76
CA VAL A 156 15.25 3.05 -0.47
C VAL A 156 14.76 1.69 0.03
N GLY A 157 14.92 0.62 -0.75
CA GLY A 157 14.37 -0.68 -0.39
C GLY A 157 14.51 -1.75 -1.46
N ALA A 158 14.09 -2.96 -1.13
CA ALA A 158 14.21 -4.14 -1.98
C ALA A 158 12.95 -4.99 -1.92
N GLN A 159 12.71 -5.77 -2.97
CA GLN A 159 11.77 -6.88 -2.93
C GLN A 159 12.53 -8.20 -2.96
N VAL A 160 12.17 -9.09 -2.06
CA VAL A 160 12.86 -10.36 -1.85
C VAL A 160 11.88 -11.52 -1.79
N ILE A 161 12.39 -12.72 -2.04
CA ILE A 161 11.71 -13.99 -1.80
C ILE A 161 12.57 -14.78 -0.82
N SER A 162 12.06 -15.03 0.39
CA SER A 162 12.73 -15.80 1.43
C SER A 162 12.00 -17.11 1.70
N PRO A 163 12.71 -18.22 1.96
CA PRO A 163 12.10 -19.43 2.52
C PRO A 163 11.73 -19.25 4.01
N THR A 164 12.35 -18.28 4.68
CA THR A 164 12.09 -17.96 6.09
C THR A 164 10.88 -17.04 6.22
N ILE A 165 10.14 -17.18 7.31
CA ILE A 165 8.98 -16.33 7.61
C ILE A 165 9.45 -14.90 7.86
N LEU A 166 8.89 -13.95 7.09
CA LEU A 166 9.08 -12.52 7.29
C LEU A 166 7.75 -11.89 7.71
N LYS A 167 7.72 -11.21 8.85
CA LYS A 167 6.52 -10.55 9.36
C LYS A 167 6.54 -9.06 9.01
N PRO A 168 5.39 -8.44 8.66
CA PRO A 168 5.30 -6.99 8.54
C PRO A 168 5.79 -6.28 9.81
N ASN A 169 6.45 -5.13 9.64
CA ASN A 169 7.11 -4.33 10.69
C ASN A 169 8.26 -5.03 11.43
N GLN A 170 8.67 -6.24 11.00
CA GLN A 170 9.85 -6.89 11.54
C GLN A 170 11.10 -6.13 11.12
N ARG A 171 11.93 -5.75 12.10
CA ARG A 171 13.26 -5.19 11.84
C ARG A 171 14.20 -6.31 11.45
N VAL A 172 14.92 -6.12 10.36
CA VAL A 172 15.83 -7.11 9.78
C VAL A 172 17.13 -6.44 9.37
N ARG A 173 18.20 -7.22 9.29
CA ARG A 173 19.47 -6.80 8.71
C ARG A 173 19.64 -7.45 7.35
N VAL A 174 19.69 -6.61 6.31
CA VAL A 174 19.96 -7.05 4.95
C VAL A 174 21.46 -6.98 4.71
N THR A 175 22.04 -8.04 4.15
CA THR A 175 23.41 -8.06 3.67
C THR A 175 23.41 -8.29 2.16
N LEU A 176 23.87 -7.29 1.42
CA LEU A 176 24.14 -7.42 -0.01
C LEU A 176 25.59 -7.87 -0.18
N ALA A 177 25.79 -9.03 -0.82
CA ALA A 177 27.11 -9.52 -1.14
C ALA A 177 27.65 -8.74 -2.35
N ASP A 178 28.27 -7.59 -2.10
CA ASP A 178 29.04 -6.89 -3.13
C ASP A 178 30.42 -7.56 -3.30
N SER A 179 30.95 -7.46 -4.51
CA SER A 179 32.24 -8.01 -4.95
C SER A 179 33.44 -7.58 -4.11
N THR A 180 33.38 -6.40 -3.48
CA THR A 180 34.48 -5.83 -2.70
C THR A 180 34.27 -5.89 -1.18
N ARG A 181 33.04 -5.69 -0.69
CA ARG A 181 32.73 -5.77 0.75
C ARG A 181 31.24 -6.00 0.97
N PRO A 182 30.82 -6.96 1.82
CA PRO A 182 29.41 -7.16 2.10
C PRO A 182 28.82 -5.93 2.78
N MET A 183 27.83 -5.31 2.12
CA MET A 183 27.13 -4.14 2.63
C MET A 183 26.02 -4.60 3.56
N ARG A 184 26.07 -4.14 4.82
CA ARG A 184 25.06 -4.47 5.84
C ARG A 184 24.16 -3.26 6.06
N ILE A 185 22.87 -3.44 5.84
CA ILE A 185 21.84 -2.40 5.91
C ILE A 185 20.84 -2.78 6.99
N ARG A 186 20.48 -1.83 7.85
CA ARG A 186 19.33 -1.96 8.76
C ARG A 186 18.06 -1.65 7.98
N ALA A 187 17.08 -2.52 8.14
CA ALA A 187 15.86 -2.44 7.37
C ALA A 187 14.65 -2.91 8.17
N ALA A 188 13.46 -2.71 7.63
CA ALA A 188 12.24 -3.34 8.12
C ALA A 188 11.42 -3.91 6.97
N VAL A 189 10.67 -4.96 7.28
CA VAL A 189 9.69 -5.55 6.37
C VAL A 189 8.48 -4.61 6.30
N ALA A 190 8.32 -3.92 5.18
CA ALA A 190 7.18 -3.05 4.94
C ALA A 190 5.90 -3.85 4.69
N TRP A 191 6.02 -5.00 4.02
CA TRP A 191 4.93 -5.96 3.80
C TRP A 191 5.49 -7.36 3.52
N ALA A 192 4.69 -8.39 3.78
CA ALA A 192 5.01 -9.77 3.42
C ALA A 192 3.75 -10.47 2.89
N SER A 193 3.95 -11.30 1.87
CA SER A 193 2.94 -12.16 1.25
C SER A 193 3.46 -13.59 1.22
N PHE A 194 2.61 -14.54 1.57
CA PHE A 194 2.92 -15.94 1.54
C PHE A 194 2.55 -16.53 0.18
N GLU A 195 3.49 -17.21 -0.47
CA GLU A 195 3.32 -17.84 -1.78
C GLU A 195 3.75 -19.30 -1.68
N ILE A 196 3.02 -20.20 -2.36
CA ILE A 196 3.41 -21.61 -2.49
C ILE A 196 3.68 -21.96 -3.96
N PRO A 197 4.74 -21.43 -4.57
CA PRO A 197 5.10 -21.82 -5.92
C PRO A 197 5.64 -23.26 -5.92
N LYS A 198 4.99 -24.16 -6.68
CA LYS A 198 5.39 -25.57 -6.84
C LYS A 198 5.48 -26.36 -5.52
N GLY A 199 4.58 -26.07 -4.58
CA GLY A 199 4.43 -26.84 -3.33
C GLY A 199 5.39 -26.47 -2.19
N ALA A 200 6.35 -25.57 -2.41
CA ALA A 200 7.26 -25.11 -1.37
C ALA A 200 6.81 -23.75 -0.80
N PRO A 201 6.67 -23.60 0.52
CA PRO A 201 6.31 -22.33 1.14
C PRO A 201 7.42 -21.29 0.95
N ARG A 202 7.06 -20.11 0.45
CA ARG A 202 7.96 -18.96 0.29
C ARG A 202 7.27 -17.69 0.74
N TYR A 203 8.06 -16.75 1.25
CA TYR A 203 7.59 -15.44 1.65
C TYR A 203 8.16 -14.39 0.70
N ARG A 204 7.28 -13.74 -0.05
CA ARG A 204 7.63 -12.55 -0.81
C ARG A 204 7.48 -11.35 0.11
N ALA A 205 8.51 -10.53 0.25
CA ALA A 205 8.47 -9.37 1.13
C ALA A 205 9.02 -8.12 0.45
N GLY A 206 8.43 -6.98 0.81
CA GLY A 206 9.01 -5.67 0.56
C GLY A 206 9.79 -5.22 1.79
N ILE A 207 11.04 -4.81 1.57
CA ILE A 207 11.94 -4.34 2.61
C ILE A 207 12.22 -2.86 2.38
N GLU A 208 12.09 -2.06 3.44
CA GLU A 208 12.46 -0.64 3.49
C GLU A 208 13.80 -0.48 4.21
N PHE A 209 14.73 0.26 3.62
CA PHE A 209 16.03 0.53 4.18
C PHE A 209 16.01 1.77 5.07
N PHE A 210 16.74 1.75 6.18
CA PHE A 210 16.85 2.89 7.10
C PHE A 210 18.16 3.65 6.96
N ASP A 211 19.28 2.94 6.77
CA ASP A 211 20.64 3.50 6.81
C ASP A 211 21.51 3.02 5.64
N ALA A 212 20.88 2.72 4.50
CA ALA A 212 21.62 2.33 3.30
C ALA A 212 22.41 3.51 2.71
N ASP A 213 23.68 3.27 2.35
CA ASP A 213 24.47 4.21 1.56
C ASP A 213 23.94 4.24 0.11
N PRO A 214 23.34 5.36 -0.35
CA PRO A 214 22.76 5.44 -1.69
C PRO A 214 23.77 5.19 -2.81
N ALA A 215 25.03 5.60 -2.64
CA ALA A 215 26.06 5.42 -3.66
C ALA A 215 26.47 3.94 -3.76
N ALA A 216 26.58 3.24 -2.62
CA ALA A 216 26.87 1.82 -2.60
C ALA A 216 25.73 0.98 -3.17
N VAL A 217 24.47 1.30 -2.81
CA VAL A 217 23.30 0.62 -3.37
C VAL A 217 23.21 0.85 -4.88
N MET A 218 23.46 2.07 -5.36
CA MET A 218 23.42 2.38 -6.79
C MET A 218 24.49 1.62 -7.58
N ARG A 219 25.72 1.50 -7.04
CA ARG A 219 26.77 0.65 -7.65
C ARG A 219 26.34 -0.81 -7.74
N PHE A 220 25.73 -1.32 -6.66
CA PHE A 220 25.24 -2.70 -6.65
C PHE A 220 24.11 -2.91 -7.67
N ILE A 221 23.19 -1.96 -7.80
CA ILE A 221 22.14 -1.97 -8.81
C ILE A 221 22.76 -2.00 -10.21
N GLU A 222 23.68 -1.08 -10.52
CA GLU A 222 24.33 -1.02 -11.84
C GLU A 222 25.07 -2.31 -12.21
N ALA A 223 25.68 -2.98 -11.23
CA ALA A 223 26.38 -4.25 -11.44
C ALA A 223 25.43 -5.45 -11.64
N ASN A 224 24.17 -5.39 -11.20
CA ASN A 224 23.25 -6.54 -11.16
C ASN A 224 21.91 -6.29 -11.86
N LYS A 225 21.73 -5.14 -12.52
CA LYS A 225 20.50 -4.83 -13.26
C LYS A 225 20.35 -5.71 -14.48
N ARG A 226 19.10 -6.04 -14.80
CA ARG A 226 18.72 -6.77 -16.01
C ARG A 226 18.58 -5.85 -17.22
#